data_AF-A0A8H3MHD4-F1
#
_entry.id   AF-A0A8H3MHD4-F1
#
_cell.length_a   1.000
_cell.length_b   1.000
_cell.length_c   1.000
_cell.angle_alpha   90.00
_cell.angle_beta   90.00
_cell.angle_gamma   90.00
#
_symmetry.space_group_name_H-M   'P 1'
#
loop_
_entity.id
_entity.type
_entity.pdbx_description
1 polymer ?
#
loop_
_entity_poly.entity_id
_entity_poly.type
_entity_poly.pdbx_seq_one_letter_code
_entity_poly.pdbx_strand_id
1 'polypeptide(L)'
;MSTITLSCLVVGENPYENAFEVDIEINKSISKLKDAIKEKNTQAFANVDAKDIKLWKVDISFEEENKKLELVNTKINVNIKEELGGVELLPLSKISKHFSSQPADEHIHIIVQRPVETKEVHCTATYGRKSANFQWTVSREMVSLEGFKKKLCEYFTFPDGTENEHIVIGRVIGGAGLKRKISTGKMRKKLDQASSSSQSASDTVEIATERKVIQFSADKDLLSIIWTANPKVDLEIVVDTSQQPFSSYTFPKMKVLFGLKADSYDQLPCIEIGSSATPEEIRNSVIEDFLRMHKASPPITSANEATRCEFISAIIYGVASIFDGTVKVYPQYEVSGSHGKGPIDWVIKMGDVIISVTEAKREDINQGIAQSTVQAHASLQCNRKKRTYDDADLYEGAMYCIVSTGVDWVITKVQSGIGDGNNNGDENPVEVFLCSPTPTPLPINYPSLSRDDLVGPIEKLFGQIKWVFDQQKSSLVDGKRVKTE
;
A
#
# COMPACT_ATOMS: atom_id res chain seq x y z
N MET A 1 -36.94 -4.25 53.66
CA MET A 1 -35.80 -3.52 53.06
C MET A 1 -36.16 -3.24 51.62
N SER A 2 -35.96 -2.02 51.12
CA SER A 2 -36.35 -1.67 49.76
C SER A 2 -35.40 -2.31 48.75
N THR A 3 -35.92 -3.17 47.89
CA THR A 3 -35.23 -3.78 46.75
C THR A 3 -35.56 -3.01 45.49
N ILE A 4 -34.61 -2.98 44.56
CA ILE A 4 -34.82 -2.49 43.20
C ILE A 4 -34.41 -3.57 42.20
N THR A 5 -35.03 -3.54 41.03
CA THR A 5 -34.72 -4.42 39.91
C THR A 5 -33.96 -3.62 38.86
N LEU A 6 -32.79 -4.10 38.45
CA LEU A 6 -31.92 -3.43 37.48
C LEU A 6 -31.70 -4.30 36.25
N SER A 7 -32.21 -3.86 35.12
CA SER A 7 -31.89 -4.40 33.79
C SER A 7 -30.44 -4.12 33.40
N CYS A 8 -29.70 -5.18 33.12
CA CYS A 8 -28.28 -5.20 32.83
C CYS A 8 -28.02 -5.77 31.43
N LEU A 9 -26.97 -5.29 30.77
CA LEU A 9 -26.47 -5.84 29.51
C LEU A 9 -24.94 -5.88 29.51
N VAL A 10 -24.35 -6.98 29.03
CA VAL A 10 -22.90 -7.06 28.83
C VAL A 10 -22.51 -6.32 27.55
N VAL A 11 -21.45 -5.52 27.61
CA VAL A 11 -20.96 -4.77 26.43
C VAL A 11 -20.72 -5.71 25.25
N GLY A 12 -21.31 -5.35 24.09
CA GLY A 12 -21.16 -6.05 22.82
C GLY A 12 -22.12 -7.23 22.62
N GLU A 13 -23.07 -7.47 23.53
CA GLU A 13 -24.15 -8.45 23.37
C GLU A 13 -25.43 -7.80 22.82
N ASN A 14 -26.26 -8.58 22.14
CA ASN A 14 -27.53 -8.10 21.59
C ASN A 14 -28.50 -7.75 22.73
N PRO A 15 -28.99 -6.49 22.83
CA PRO A 15 -29.87 -6.04 23.90
C PRO A 15 -31.22 -6.77 23.95
N TYR A 16 -31.78 -7.18 22.81
CA TYR A 16 -33.08 -7.83 22.73
C TYR A 16 -33.06 -9.31 23.16
N GLU A 17 -31.89 -9.95 23.07
CA GLU A 17 -31.74 -11.38 23.38
C GLU A 17 -31.06 -11.62 24.74
N ASN A 18 -30.16 -10.72 25.15
CA ASN A 18 -29.21 -10.98 26.24
C ASN A 18 -29.35 -10.01 27.42
N ALA A 19 -30.26 -9.04 27.38
CA ALA A 19 -30.55 -8.23 28.56
C ALA A 19 -31.14 -9.09 29.68
N PHE A 20 -30.73 -8.83 30.93
CA PHE A 20 -31.15 -9.62 32.09
C PHE A 20 -31.35 -8.74 33.31
N GLU A 21 -32.24 -9.17 34.21
CA GLU A 21 -32.57 -8.43 35.43
C GLU A 21 -31.81 -8.95 36.66
N VAL A 22 -31.43 -8.02 37.53
CA VAL A 22 -30.80 -8.30 38.82
C VAL A 22 -31.55 -7.55 39.91
N ASP A 23 -32.08 -8.30 40.88
CA ASP A 23 -32.69 -7.75 42.09
C ASP A 23 -31.64 -7.49 43.16
N ILE A 24 -31.66 -6.30 43.75
CA ILE A 24 -30.72 -5.94 44.80
C ILE A 24 -31.31 -4.94 45.80
N GLU A 25 -30.92 -5.07 47.07
CA GLU A 25 -31.32 -4.12 48.10
C GLU A 25 -30.59 -2.78 47.91
N ILE A 26 -31.36 -1.67 47.99
CA ILE A 26 -30.89 -0.32 47.65
C ILE A 26 -29.76 0.19 48.57
N ASN A 27 -29.65 -0.35 49.78
CA ASN A 27 -28.63 0.00 50.78
C ASN A 27 -27.29 -0.73 50.55
N LYS A 28 -27.25 -1.76 49.69
CA LYS A 28 -26.03 -2.51 49.36
C LYS A 28 -25.08 -1.65 48.51
N SER A 29 -23.81 -2.07 48.49
CA SER A 29 -22.78 -1.43 47.68
C SER A 29 -22.80 -1.93 46.24
N ILE A 30 -22.22 -1.14 45.33
CA ILE A 30 -21.97 -1.56 43.94
C ILE A 30 -21.12 -2.84 43.87
N SER A 31 -20.19 -3.07 44.81
CA SER A 31 -19.45 -4.33 44.87
C SER A 31 -20.37 -5.55 45.02
N LYS A 32 -21.44 -5.45 45.83
CA LYS A 32 -22.43 -6.51 45.97
C LYS A 32 -23.30 -6.68 44.73
N LEU A 33 -23.49 -5.61 43.97
CA LEU A 33 -24.14 -5.68 42.66
C LEU A 33 -23.28 -6.44 41.64
N LYS A 34 -21.96 -6.21 41.63
CA LYS A 34 -21.03 -6.99 40.78
C LYS A 34 -21.09 -8.49 41.07
N ASP A 35 -21.14 -8.86 42.36
CA ASP A 35 -21.30 -10.25 42.79
C ASP A 35 -22.61 -10.85 42.26
N ALA A 36 -23.73 -10.13 42.42
CA ALA A 36 -25.06 -10.59 41.98
C ALA A 36 -25.17 -10.73 40.45
N ILE A 37 -24.58 -9.79 39.69
CA ILE A 37 -24.50 -9.87 38.22
C ILE A 37 -23.73 -11.12 37.78
N LYS A 38 -22.58 -11.38 38.41
CA LYS A 38 -21.76 -12.56 38.10
C LYS A 38 -22.51 -13.86 38.41
N GLU A 39 -23.27 -13.92 39.50
CA GLU A 39 -24.09 -15.06 39.87
C GLU A 39 -25.24 -15.32 38.88
N LYS A 40 -25.83 -14.24 38.34
CA LYS A 40 -26.89 -14.35 37.32
C LYS A 40 -26.40 -14.81 35.95
N ASN A 41 -25.18 -14.44 35.56
CA ASN A 41 -24.61 -14.80 34.26
C ASN A 41 -23.26 -15.52 34.41
N THR A 42 -23.31 -16.71 35.01
CA THR A 42 -22.11 -17.52 35.33
C THR A 42 -21.31 -17.91 34.09
N GLN A 43 -21.96 -18.08 32.93
CA GLN A 43 -21.28 -18.42 31.68
C GLN A 43 -20.47 -17.24 31.14
N ALA A 44 -21.03 -16.02 31.12
CA ALA A 44 -20.32 -14.84 30.61
C ALA A 44 -19.15 -14.40 31.52
N PHE A 45 -19.17 -14.76 32.80
CA PHE A 45 -18.21 -14.30 33.81
C PHE A 45 -17.42 -15.43 34.51
N ALA A 46 -17.39 -16.64 33.93
CA ALA A 46 -16.77 -17.82 34.56
C ALA A 46 -15.32 -17.60 35.04
N ASN A 47 -14.53 -16.84 34.28
CA ASN A 47 -13.10 -16.58 34.54
C ASN A 47 -12.78 -15.14 34.96
N VAL A 48 -13.79 -14.36 35.37
CA VAL A 48 -13.62 -12.93 35.70
C VAL A 48 -13.89 -12.72 37.19
N ASP A 49 -12.95 -12.16 37.94
CA ASP A 49 -13.20 -11.75 39.32
C ASP A 49 -14.19 -10.58 39.35
N ALA A 50 -15.15 -10.61 40.28
CA ALA A 50 -16.17 -9.56 40.39
C ALA A 50 -15.56 -8.16 40.59
N LYS A 51 -14.37 -8.06 41.21
CA LYS A 51 -13.65 -6.80 41.41
C LYS A 51 -13.23 -6.14 40.08
N ASP A 52 -12.95 -6.95 39.05
CA ASP A 52 -12.39 -6.52 37.76
C ASP A 52 -13.47 -6.13 36.75
N ILE A 53 -14.75 -6.39 37.06
CA ILE A 53 -15.90 -5.94 36.28
C ILE A 53 -16.11 -4.45 36.50
N LYS A 54 -16.32 -3.66 35.45
CA LYS A 54 -16.76 -2.26 35.55
C LYS A 54 -18.26 -2.16 35.26
N LEU A 55 -18.96 -1.38 36.07
CA LEU A 55 -20.39 -1.13 35.90
C LEU A 55 -20.60 0.33 35.53
N TRP A 56 -21.40 0.56 34.50
CA TRP A 56 -21.74 1.88 34.01
C TRP A 56 -23.24 2.09 34.13
N LYS A 57 -23.66 3.12 34.87
CA LYS A 57 -25.06 3.56 34.86
C LYS A 57 -25.34 4.22 33.52
N VAL A 58 -26.36 3.74 32.83
CA VAL A 58 -26.87 4.31 31.59
C VAL A 58 -28.38 4.49 31.68
N ASP A 59 -28.95 5.08 30.64
CA ASP A 59 -30.39 5.18 30.45
C ASP A 59 -30.65 4.99 28.94
N ILE A 60 -31.10 3.80 28.57
CA ILE A 60 -31.34 3.38 27.18
C ILE A 60 -32.71 2.71 27.12
N SER A 61 -33.70 3.42 26.58
CA SER A 61 -35.07 2.93 26.42
C SER A 61 -35.20 1.90 25.31
N PHE A 62 -36.13 0.96 25.43
CA PHE A 62 -36.58 0.09 24.34
C PHE A 62 -37.84 0.61 23.63
N GLU A 63 -38.55 1.58 24.21
CA GLU A 63 -39.85 2.06 23.72
C GLU A 63 -39.73 3.07 22.56
N GLU A 64 -38.65 3.87 22.54
CA GLU A 64 -38.40 4.89 21.52
C GLU A 64 -37.20 4.54 20.63
N GLU A 65 -37.30 4.84 19.32
CA GLU A 65 -36.14 4.81 18.43
C GLU A 65 -35.05 5.75 18.95
N ASN A 66 -33.97 5.17 19.47
CA ASN A 66 -32.89 5.93 20.05
C ASN A 66 -31.53 5.49 19.50
N LYS A 67 -30.71 6.49 19.19
CA LYS A 67 -29.34 6.29 18.65
C LYS A 67 -28.47 5.45 19.59
N LYS A 68 -28.73 5.47 20.90
CA LYS A 68 -27.94 4.68 21.88
C LYS A 68 -28.21 3.18 21.74
N LEU A 69 -29.47 2.79 21.56
CA LEU A 69 -29.89 1.40 21.37
C LEU A 69 -29.40 0.88 20.02
N GLU A 70 -29.48 1.70 18.96
CA GLU A 70 -28.88 1.40 17.67
C GLU A 70 -27.37 1.14 17.79
N LEU A 71 -26.64 2.02 18.48
CA LEU A 71 -25.20 1.87 18.70
C LEU A 71 -24.86 0.61 19.48
N VAL A 72 -25.60 0.29 20.55
CA VAL A 72 -25.38 -0.93 21.35
C VAL A 72 -25.69 -2.20 20.55
N ASN A 73 -26.68 -2.16 19.66
CA ASN A 73 -27.08 -3.31 18.85
C ASN A 73 -26.17 -3.55 17.64
N THR A 74 -25.66 -2.48 17.01
CA THR A 74 -24.91 -2.57 15.74
C THR A 74 -23.40 -2.49 15.91
N LYS A 75 -22.90 -1.74 16.90
CA LYS A 75 -21.48 -1.44 17.05
C LYS A 75 -20.85 -2.36 18.08
N ILE A 76 -19.91 -3.19 17.62
CA ILE A 76 -19.14 -4.09 18.49
C ILE A 76 -18.32 -3.32 19.55
N ASN A 77 -17.92 -2.07 19.24
CA ASN A 77 -17.05 -1.25 20.09
C ASN A 77 -17.65 0.15 20.34
N VAL A 78 -18.51 0.26 21.35
CA VAL A 78 -19.19 1.50 21.73
C VAL A 78 -18.50 2.15 22.93
N ASN A 79 -18.23 3.46 22.85
CA ASN A 79 -17.69 4.22 23.98
C ASN A 79 -18.82 4.49 24.99
N ILE A 80 -18.84 3.72 26.07
CA ILE A 80 -19.93 3.76 27.06
C ILE A 80 -20.08 5.16 27.67
N LYS A 81 -18.97 5.87 27.91
CA LYS A 81 -19.01 7.19 28.56
C LYS A 81 -19.50 8.28 27.61
N GLU A 82 -18.91 8.35 26.42
CA GLU A 82 -19.16 9.44 25.46
C GLU A 82 -20.38 9.18 24.60
N GLU A 83 -20.55 7.97 24.08
CA GLU A 83 -21.61 7.62 23.14
C GLU A 83 -22.91 7.20 23.86
N LEU A 84 -22.82 6.56 25.03
CA LEU A 84 -24.01 6.13 25.79
C LEU A 84 -24.36 7.05 26.96
N GLY A 85 -23.51 8.03 27.26
CA GLY A 85 -23.67 8.92 28.42
C GLY A 85 -23.46 8.20 29.76
N GLY A 86 -22.67 7.13 29.76
CA GLY A 86 -22.48 6.25 30.89
C GLY A 86 -21.69 6.90 32.03
N VAL A 87 -22.16 6.67 33.26
CA VAL A 87 -21.48 7.10 34.49
C VAL A 87 -20.92 5.88 35.21
N GLU A 88 -19.60 5.83 35.38
CA GLU A 88 -18.93 4.71 36.07
C GLU A 88 -19.37 4.63 37.55
N LEU A 89 -19.75 3.43 37.98
CA LEU A 89 -20.21 3.14 39.33
C LEU A 89 -19.05 2.63 40.19
N LEU A 90 -18.67 3.42 41.20
CA LEU A 90 -17.56 3.08 42.11
C LEU A 90 -17.93 1.93 43.05
N PRO A 91 -17.03 0.94 43.30
CA PRO A 91 -17.34 -0.27 44.05
C PRO A 91 -17.92 -0.06 45.46
N LEU A 92 -17.45 0.98 46.16
CA LEU A 92 -17.87 1.29 47.53
C LEU A 92 -19.09 2.23 47.61
N SER A 93 -19.54 2.78 46.47
CA SER A 93 -20.77 3.58 46.44
C SER A 93 -21.97 2.72 46.82
N LYS A 94 -22.94 3.32 47.50
CA LYS A 94 -24.25 2.69 47.72
C LYS A 94 -25.08 2.78 46.45
N ILE A 95 -25.89 1.75 46.20
CA ILE A 95 -26.83 1.72 45.07
C ILE A 95 -27.80 2.90 45.16
N SER A 96 -28.29 3.21 46.37
CA SER A 96 -29.18 4.36 46.64
C SER A 96 -28.66 5.73 46.19
N LYS A 97 -27.33 5.89 46.05
CA LYS A 97 -26.72 7.14 45.56
C LYS A 97 -26.97 7.33 44.06
N HIS A 98 -27.10 6.23 43.32
CA HIS A 98 -27.21 6.22 41.86
C HIS A 98 -28.64 5.92 41.38
N PHE A 99 -29.37 5.13 42.17
CA PHE A 99 -30.77 4.75 41.96
C PHE A 99 -31.52 4.97 43.27
N SER A 100 -32.15 6.14 43.43
CA SER A 100 -32.89 6.51 44.65
C SER A 100 -34.27 5.86 44.74
N SER A 101 -34.81 5.42 43.61
CA SER A 101 -36.08 4.72 43.43
C SER A 101 -35.92 3.67 42.33
N GLN A 102 -36.96 2.85 42.12
CA GLN A 102 -37.03 1.96 40.97
C GLN A 102 -36.87 2.80 39.68
N PRO A 103 -35.88 2.50 38.82
CA PRO A 103 -35.77 3.15 37.52
C PRO A 103 -36.86 2.66 36.56
N ALA A 104 -36.99 3.34 35.41
CA ALA A 104 -38.02 3.05 34.41
C ALA A 104 -37.99 1.57 33.97
N ASP A 105 -39.16 0.98 33.75
CA ASP A 105 -39.27 -0.30 33.07
C ASP A 105 -38.84 -0.18 31.60
N GLU A 106 -38.56 -1.31 30.95
CA GLU A 106 -38.16 -1.36 29.54
C GLU A 106 -36.94 -0.49 29.18
N HIS A 107 -36.04 -0.27 30.14
CA HIS A 107 -34.79 0.45 29.94
C HIS A 107 -33.60 -0.43 30.35
N ILE A 108 -32.47 -0.28 29.66
CA ILE A 108 -31.17 -0.77 30.16
C ILE A 108 -30.66 0.25 31.17
N HIS A 109 -30.42 -0.22 32.40
CA HIS A 109 -29.94 0.60 33.50
C HIS A 109 -28.43 0.53 33.67
N ILE A 110 -27.86 -0.64 33.38
CA ILE A 110 -26.45 -0.94 33.62
C ILE A 110 -25.83 -1.61 32.40
N ILE A 111 -24.73 -1.03 31.93
CA ILE A 111 -23.82 -1.69 31.01
C ILE A 111 -22.67 -2.31 31.81
N VAL A 112 -22.49 -3.63 31.63
CA VAL A 112 -21.47 -4.43 32.31
C VAL A 112 -20.26 -4.57 31.39
N GLN A 113 -19.17 -3.90 31.74
CA GLN A 113 -17.91 -3.97 31.00
C GLN A 113 -16.97 -4.97 31.66
N ARG A 114 -16.55 -5.98 30.89
CA ARG A 114 -15.53 -6.96 31.30
C ARG A 114 -14.15 -6.29 31.41
N PRO A 115 -13.22 -6.82 32.23
CA PRO A 115 -11.84 -6.39 32.15
C PRO A 115 -11.32 -6.59 30.72
N VAL A 116 -10.48 -5.66 30.26
CA VAL A 116 -9.90 -5.71 28.92
C VAL A 116 -8.99 -6.93 28.85
N GLU A 117 -9.51 -8.02 28.27
CA GLU A 117 -8.71 -9.19 27.97
C GLU A 117 -7.78 -8.83 26.81
N THR A 118 -6.48 -9.05 27.01
CA THR A 118 -5.45 -8.85 25.98
C THR A 118 -4.83 -10.17 25.60
N LYS A 119 -4.59 -10.36 24.31
CA LYS A 119 -3.85 -11.49 23.77
C LYS A 119 -2.52 -11.07 23.19
N GLU A 120 -1.55 -11.96 23.32
CA GLU A 120 -0.24 -11.82 22.70
C GLU A 120 -0.19 -12.66 21.41
N VAL A 121 -0.13 -11.97 20.28
CA VAL A 121 0.00 -12.58 18.96
C VAL A 121 1.46 -12.54 18.54
N HIS A 122 2.05 -13.69 18.27
CA HIS A 122 3.40 -13.83 17.74
C HIS A 122 3.32 -13.97 16.21
N CYS A 123 3.63 -12.89 15.52
CA CYS A 123 3.53 -12.81 14.07
C CYS A 123 4.86 -13.18 13.42
N THR A 124 4.82 -14.11 12.46
CA THR A 124 5.88 -14.33 11.47
C THR A 124 5.37 -13.81 10.13
N ALA A 125 5.83 -12.63 9.71
CA ALA A 125 5.37 -11.98 8.49
C ALA A 125 6.43 -12.07 7.39
N THR A 126 6.00 -12.34 6.15
CA THR A 126 6.88 -12.34 4.97
C THR A 126 6.33 -11.41 3.91
N TYR A 127 7.19 -10.53 3.38
CA TYR A 127 6.90 -9.64 2.25
C TYR A 127 8.05 -9.72 1.23
N GLY A 128 7.75 -10.22 0.03
CA GLY A 128 8.76 -10.51 -0.98
C GLY A 128 9.84 -11.47 -0.45
N ARG A 129 11.10 -11.01 -0.42
CA ARG A 129 12.25 -11.78 0.12
C ARG A 129 12.56 -11.47 1.59
N LYS A 130 11.81 -10.55 2.22
CA LYS A 130 12.03 -10.11 3.60
C LYS A 130 11.07 -10.85 4.54
N SER A 131 11.53 -11.14 5.74
CA SER A 131 10.69 -11.69 6.81
C SER A 131 10.94 -10.92 8.10
N ALA A 132 9.90 -10.74 8.90
CA ALA A 132 9.94 -10.08 10.19
C ALA A 132 9.17 -10.92 11.22
N ASN A 133 9.71 -10.99 12.43
CA ASN A 133 9.04 -11.60 13.57
C ASN A 133 8.76 -10.50 14.60
N PHE A 134 7.52 -10.44 15.08
CA PHE A 134 7.14 -9.46 16.09
C PHE A 134 6.02 -9.94 16.97
N GLN A 135 5.93 -9.34 18.15
CA GLN A 135 4.83 -9.56 19.08
C GLN A 135 3.84 -8.40 18.96
N TRP A 136 2.55 -8.74 18.95
CA TRP A 136 1.46 -7.79 18.88
C TRP A 136 0.46 -8.10 20.01
N THR A 137 0.47 -7.25 21.02
CA THR A 137 -0.50 -7.30 22.11
C THR A 137 -1.75 -6.54 21.71
N VAL A 138 -2.89 -7.23 21.72
CA VAL A 138 -4.17 -6.67 21.27
C VAL A 138 -5.29 -7.03 22.23
N SER A 139 -6.21 -6.11 22.45
CA SER A 139 -7.52 -6.43 23.01
C SER A 139 -8.51 -6.71 21.88
N ARG A 140 -9.65 -7.36 22.20
CA ARG A 140 -10.70 -7.64 21.23
C ARG A 140 -11.21 -6.37 20.51
N GLU A 141 -11.19 -5.24 21.20
CA GLU A 141 -11.63 -3.93 20.72
C GLU A 141 -10.61 -3.25 19.77
N MET A 142 -9.33 -3.64 19.85
CA MET A 142 -8.23 -3.04 19.06
C MET A 142 -7.89 -3.82 17.78
N VAL A 143 -8.41 -5.05 17.63
CA VAL A 143 -8.10 -5.89 16.46
C VAL A 143 -8.88 -5.37 15.25
N SER A 144 -8.17 -4.75 14.32
CA SER A 144 -8.65 -4.44 12.98
C SER A 144 -7.57 -4.74 11.94
N LEU A 145 -7.98 -5.01 10.71
CA LEU A 145 -7.06 -5.16 9.58
C LEU A 145 -6.31 -3.85 9.33
N GLU A 146 -6.94 -2.70 9.49
CA GLU A 146 -6.29 -1.40 9.36
C GLU A 146 -5.15 -1.23 10.39
N GLY A 147 -5.44 -1.51 11.67
CA GLY A 147 -4.45 -1.46 12.73
C GLY A 147 -3.30 -2.45 12.48
N PHE A 148 -3.62 -3.64 11.97
CA PHE A 148 -2.61 -4.65 11.66
C PHE A 148 -1.72 -4.24 10.47
N LYS A 149 -2.32 -3.68 9.40
CA LYS A 149 -1.59 -3.11 8.25
C LYS A 149 -0.66 -1.98 8.70
N LYS A 150 -1.14 -1.06 9.53
CA LYS A 150 -0.31 0.02 10.10
C LYS A 150 0.86 -0.54 10.90
N LYS A 151 0.64 -1.61 11.68
CA LYS A 151 1.72 -2.30 12.41
C LYS A 151 2.76 -2.90 11.46
N LEU A 152 2.34 -3.50 10.34
CA LEU A 152 3.25 -4.05 9.33
C LEU A 152 4.13 -2.98 8.67
N CYS A 153 3.63 -1.75 8.51
CA CYS A 153 4.42 -0.61 8.00
C CYS A 153 5.60 -0.22 8.91
N GLU A 154 5.60 -0.63 10.19
CA GLU A 154 6.77 -0.45 11.08
C GLU A 154 7.92 -1.43 10.74
N TYR A 155 7.62 -2.54 10.06
CA TYR A 155 8.58 -3.61 9.76
C TYR A 155 8.95 -3.71 8.28
N PHE A 156 8.07 -3.26 7.38
CA PHE A 156 8.27 -3.31 5.94
C PHE A 156 8.18 -1.93 5.31
N THR A 157 9.14 -1.62 4.45
CA THR A 157 9.06 -0.50 3.52
C THR A 157 8.35 -0.97 2.26
N PHE A 158 7.16 -0.42 2.01
CA PHE A 158 6.41 -0.63 0.78
C PHE A 158 6.83 0.37 -0.30
N PRO A 159 6.55 0.10 -1.59
CA PRO A 159 6.77 1.07 -2.67
C PRO A 159 6.14 2.44 -2.39
N ASP A 160 6.75 3.49 -2.93
CA ASP A 160 6.26 4.86 -2.74
C ASP A 160 4.84 5.00 -3.31
N GLY A 161 3.91 5.47 -2.48
CA GLY A 161 2.51 5.67 -2.87
C GLY A 161 1.57 4.50 -2.55
N THR A 162 2.08 3.37 -2.03
CA THR A 162 1.23 2.25 -1.58
C THR A 162 0.24 2.69 -0.50
N GLU A 163 -1.05 2.45 -0.75
CA GLU A 163 -2.12 2.71 0.21
C GLU A 163 -2.43 1.48 1.08
N ASN A 164 -2.95 1.73 2.29
CA ASN A 164 -3.37 0.67 3.20
C ASN A 164 -4.41 -0.26 2.57
N GLU A 165 -5.32 0.24 1.76
CA GLU A 165 -6.33 -0.56 1.06
C GLU A 165 -5.72 -1.62 0.15
N HIS A 166 -4.58 -1.31 -0.46
CA HIS A 166 -3.90 -2.21 -1.37
C HIS A 166 -3.03 -3.25 -0.66
N ILE A 167 -2.69 -3.06 0.62
CA ILE A 167 -1.97 -4.08 1.39
C ILE A 167 -2.90 -5.26 1.63
N VAL A 168 -2.47 -6.45 1.22
CA VAL A 168 -3.22 -7.71 1.39
C VAL A 168 -2.44 -8.61 2.34
N ILE A 169 -3.16 -9.23 3.26
CA ILE A 169 -2.57 -10.11 4.27
C ILE A 169 -3.23 -11.48 4.14
N GLY A 170 -2.41 -12.52 4.00
CA GLY A 170 -2.88 -13.91 3.99
C GLY A 170 -2.23 -14.73 5.07
N ARG A 171 -3.04 -15.52 5.79
CA ARG A 171 -2.55 -16.52 6.75
C ARG A 171 -2.02 -17.74 6.01
N VAL A 172 -0.86 -18.22 6.43
CA VAL A 172 -0.32 -19.50 5.99
C VAL A 172 -0.92 -20.62 6.85
N ILE A 173 -1.49 -21.63 6.19
CA ILE A 173 -2.06 -22.82 6.83
C ILE A 173 -1.35 -24.04 6.26
N GLY A 174 -0.90 -24.93 7.15
CA GLY A 174 -0.13 -26.13 6.81
C GLY A 174 1.37 -25.83 6.78
N GLY A 175 2.11 -26.41 7.72
CA GLY A 175 3.56 -26.18 7.85
C GLY A 175 4.12 -26.23 9.27
N ALA A 176 3.46 -26.90 10.21
CA ALA A 176 4.09 -27.18 11.50
C ALA A 176 5.19 -28.24 11.31
N GLY A 177 6.44 -27.79 11.11
CA GLY A 177 7.63 -28.62 11.28
C GLY A 177 8.50 -28.78 10.05
N LEU A 178 9.27 -27.74 9.68
CA LEU A 178 10.59 -27.99 9.10
C LEU A 178 11.55 -26.86 9.49
N LYS A 179 12.19 -27.02 10.66
CA LYS A 179 13.48 -26.36 10.90
C LYS A 179 14.41 -26.84 9.80
N ARG A 180 14.76 -25.96 8.83
CA ARG A 180 15.76 -26.27 7.80
C ARG A 180 17.05 -26.71 8.49
N LYS A 181 17.31 -28.01 8.57
CA LYS A 181 18.67 -28.53 8.75
C LYS A 181 19.36 -28.32 7.42
N ILE A 182 20.16 -27.25 7.33
CA ILE A 182 21.06 -27.05 6.21
C ILE A 182 22.12 -28.15 6.31
N SER A 183 21.94 -29.20 5.53
CA SER A 183 22.98 -30.18 5.24
C SER A 183 23.96 -29.54 4.26
N THR A 184 25.15 -29.18 4.73
CA THR A 184 26.27 -28.77 3.88
C THR A 184 26.78 -29.98 3.09
N GLY A 185 26.18 -30.20 1.91
CA GLY A 185 26.61 -31.19 0.93
C GLY A 185 27.75 -30.63 0.05
N LYS A 186 28.97 -31.04 0.38
CA LYS A 186 30.22 -30.74 -0.34
C LYS A 186 30.14 -31.24 -1.80
N MET A 187 30.16 -30.32 -2.78
CA MET A 187 30.22 -30.70 -4.20
C MET A 187 31.54 -31.42 -4.53
N ARG A 188 31.47 -32.69 -4.93
CA ARG A 188 32.53 -33.37 -5.67
C ARG A 188 32.12 -33.49 -7.14
N LYS A 189 32.87 -32.81 -8.00
CA LYS A 189 32.91 -32.99 -9.46
C LYS A 189 33.19 -34.46 -9.82
N LYS A 190 32.45 -35.02 -10.77
CA LYS A 190 33.05 -35.88 -11.81
C LYS A 190 32.19 -35.91 -13.08
N LEU A 191 32.92 -35.94 -14.19
CA LEU A 191 32.53 -35.85 -15.58
C LEU A 191 32.37 -37.28 -16.18
N ASP A 192 31.59 -37.34 -17.27
CA ASP A 192 31.58 -38.32 -18.38
C ASP A 192 30.62 -39.53 -18.44
N GLN A 193 29.76 -39.43 -19.47
CA GLN A 193 29.30 -40.38 -20.51
C GLN A 193 28.64 -41.75 -20.22
N ALA A 194 27.46 -41.88 -20.85
CA ALA A 194 26.88 -42.99 -21.61
C ALA A 194 26.15 -44.19 -20.93
N SER A 195 24.85 -44.26 -21.26
CA SER A 195 23.98 -45.41 -21.58
C SER A 195 23.50 -46.44 -20.53
N SER A 196 22.18 -46.66 -20.62
CA SER A 196 21.34 -47.85 -20.35
C SER A 196 20.99 -48.31 -18.92
N SER A 197 19.69 -48.17 -18.64
CA SER A 197 18.75 -49.07 -17.94
C SER A 197 19.16 -49.75 -16.63
N SER A 198 18.44 -49.44 -15.54
CA SER A 198 17.46 -50.35 -14.91
C SER A 198 16.93 -49.76 -13.60
N GLN A 199 15.68 -50.13 -13.29
CA GLN A 199 14.85 -49.64 -12.20
C GLN A 199 15.44 -49.93 -10.81
N SER A 200 15.36 -48.94 -9.92
CA SER A 200 14.99 -49.17 -8.52
C SER A 200 14.17 -47.98 -8.04
N ALA A 201 12.85 -48.15 -8.11
CA ALA A 201 11.89 -47.25 -7.48
C ALA A 201 12.04 -47.41 -5.96
N SER A 202 12.59 -46.40 -5.32
CA SER A 202 12.46 -46.17 -3.89
C SER A 202 11.43 -45.06 -3.73
N ASP A 203 10.18 -45.46 -3.60
CA ASP A 203 9.06 -44.60 -3.24
C ASP A 203 9.40 -43.83 -1.96
N THR A 204 9.81 -42.58 -2.11
CA THR A 204 9.60 -41.58 -1.07
C THR A 204 8.53 -40.66 -1.63
N VAL A 205 7.29 -40.97 -1.29
CA VAL A 205 6.18 -40.04 -1.48
C VAL A 205 6.52 -38.81 -0.65
N GLU A 206 7.09 -37.78 -1.29
CA GLU A 206 7.04 -36.42 -0.75
C GLU A 206 5.56 -36.06 -0.70
N ILE A 207 4.94 -36.29 0.46
CA ILE A 207 3.68 -35.63 0.79
C ILE A 207 4.04 -34.16 1.02
N ALA A 208 4.19 -33.43 -0.09
CA ALA A 208 4.19 -31.98 -0.08
C ALA A 208 2.81 -31.57 0.44
N THR A 209 2.72 -31.35 1.75
CA THR A 209 1.56 -30.69 2.33
C THR A 209 1.61 -29.25 1.80
N GLU A 210 0.82 -28.98 0.77
CA GLU A 210 0.75 -27.68 0.12
C GLU A 210 0.53 -26.59 1.17
N ARG A 211 1.46 -25.64 1.25
CA ARG A 211 1.29 -24.42 2.04
C ARG A 211 0.14 -23.64 1.42
N LYS A 212 -1.01 -23.61 2.09
CA LYS A 212 -2.17 -22.86 1.62
C LYS A 212 -2.17 -21.48 2.25
N VAL A 213 -2.31 -20.44 1.42
CA VAL A 213 -2.46 -19.06 1.89
C VAL A 213 -3.94 -18.68 1.79
N ILE A 214 -4.53 -18.24 2.90
CA ILE A 214 -5.91 -17.75 2.97
C ILE A 214 -5.88 -16.26 3.29
N GLN A 215 -6.39 -15.43 2.38
CA GLN A 215 -6.46 -13.98 2.57
C GLN A 215 -7.48 -13.59 3.64
N PHE A 216 -7.16 -12.57 4.43
CA PHE A 216 -8.13 -11.92 5.29
C PHE A 216 -9.00 -10.97 4.45
N SER A 217 -10.31 -11.11 4.55
CA SER A 217 -11.28 -10.29 3.83
C SER A 217 -11.92 -9.24 4.73
N ALA A 218 -12.04 -9.51 6.03
CA ALA A 218 -12.62 -8.60 7.00
C ALA A 218 -12.03 -8.78 8.41
N ASP A 219 -12.25 -7.79 9.28
CA ASP A 219 -11.79 -7.82 10.68
C ASP A 219 -12.26 -9.06 11.43
N LYS A 220 -13.46 -9.57 11.11
CA LYS A 220 -14.01 -10.82 11.67
C LYS A 220 -13.11 -12.03 11.42
N ASP A 221 -12.40 -12.07 10.30
CA ASP A 221 -11.51 -13.19 9.96
C ASP A 221 -10.31 -13.18 10.90
N LEU A 222 -9.70 -12.01 11.09
CA LEU A 222 -8.59 -11.80 12.02
C LEU A 222 -9.01 -12.09 13.46
N LEU A 223 -10.18 -11.59 13.88
CA LEU A 223 -10.76 -11.85 15.19
C LEU A 223 -10.98 -13.34 15.47
N SER A 224 -11.50 -14.09 14.49
CA SER A 224 -11.74 -15.54 14.63
C SER A 224 -10.46 -16.34 14.90
N ILE A 225 -9.31 -15.82 14.46
CA ILE A 225 -8.01 -16.48 14.60
C ILE A 225 -7.36 -16.11 15.93
N ILE A 226 -7.43 -14.84 16.31
CA ILE A 226 -6.81 -14.34 17.55
C ILE A 226 -7.61 -14.84 18.76
N TRP A 227 -8.94 -14.79 18.72
CA TRP A 227 -9.81 -15.05 19.87
C TRP A 227 -10.19 -16.53 20.05
N THR A 228 -9.19 -17.42 20.04
CA THR A 228 -9.34 -18.86 20.37
C THR A 228 -9.15 -19.12 21.88
N ALA A 229 -9.29 -20.36 22.37
CA ALA A 229 -9.06 -20.66 23.79
C ALA A 229 -7.59 -20.51 24.25
N ASN A 230 -6.64 -20.43 23.32
CA ASN A 230 -5.21 -20.36 23.64
C ASN A 230 -4.79 -18.91 23.99
N PRO A 231 -4.14 -18.65 25.13
CA PRO A 231 -3.66 -17.31 25.49
C PRO A 231 -2.59 -16.76 24.52
N LYS A 232 -1.80 -17.65 23.90
CA LYS A 232 -0.78 -17.29 22.91
C LYS A 232 -1.22 -17.74 21.52
N VAL A 233 -1.11 -16.84 20.55
CA VAL A 233 -1.45 -17.12 19.15
C VAL A 233 -0.21 -16.96 18.28
N ASP A 234 0.25 -18.05 17.67
CA ASP A 234 1.30 -17.98 16.64
C ASP A 234 0.64 -17.79 15.27
N LEU A 235 1.00 -16.72 14.57
CA LEU A 235 0.38 -16.29 13.32
C LEU A 235 1.43 -16.14 12.22
N GLU A 236 1.49 -17.10 11.30
CA GLU A 236 2.32 -17.01 10.10
C GLU A 236 1.52 -16.35 8.96
N ILE A 237 2.04 -15.27 8.39
CA ILE A 237 1.40 -14.50 7.33
C ILE A 237 2.33 -14.21 6.16
N VAL A 238 1.72 -14.09 4.98
CA VAL A 238 2.29 -13.49 3.79
C VAL A 238 1.59 -12.16 3.55
N VAL A 239 2.39 -11.12 3.37
CA VAL A 239 1.95 -9.78 2.99
C VAL A 239 2.24 -9.61 1.51
N ASP A 240 1.31 -9.02 0.78
CA ASP A 240 1.49 -8.59 -0.61
C ASP A 240 0.71 -7.27 -0.81
N THR A 241 0.73 -6.75 -2.03
CA THR A 241 -0.20 -5.69 -2.43
C THR A 241 -1.01 -6.10 -3.66
N SER A 242 -2.26 -5.65 -3.75
CA SER A 242 -3.22 -6.12 -4.75
C SER A 242 -2.94 -5.64 -6.18
N GLN A 243 -2.13 -4.59 -6.37
CA GLN A 243 -1.91 -4.02 -7.69
C GLN A 243 -1.03 -4.89 -8.58
N GLN A 244 -1.28 -4.81 -9.88
CA GLN A 244 -0.52 -5.55 -10.89
C GLN A 244 0.87 -4.93 -11.09
N PRO A 245 1.88 -5.75 -11.44
CA PRO A 245 3.19 -5.21 -11.79
C PRO A 245 3.12 -4.35 -13.06
N PHE A 246 3.87 -3.24 -13.10
CA PHE A 246 3.95 -2.37 -14.28
C PHE A 246 4.31 -3.14 -15.55
N SER A 247 5.20 -4.12 -15.45
CA SER A 247 5.64 -4.96 -16.57
C SER A 247 4.52 -5.75 -17.25
N SER A 248 3.37 -5.91 -16.60
CA SER A 248 2.21 -6.62 -17.15
C SER A 248 1.38 -5.80 -18.13
N TYR A 249 1.62 -4.49 -18.22
CA TYR A 249 0.87 -3.59 -19.09
C TYR A 249 1.38 -3.65 -20.53
N THR A 250 0.42 -3.75 -21.45
CA THR A 250 0.58 -3.65 -22.90
C THR A 250 -0.27 -2.49 -23.40
N PHE A 251 -0.03 -2.02 -24.62
CA PHE A 251 -0.80 -0.90 -25.18
C PHE A 251 -2.32 -1.17 -25.18
N PRO A 252 -2.83 -2.37 -25.57
CA PRO A 252 -4.25 -2.67 -25.46
C PRO A 252 -4.79 -2.63 -24.02
N LYS A 253 -4.02 -3.09 -23.03
CA LYS A 253 -4.43 -3.01 -21.61
C LYS A 253 -4.50 -1.56 -21.14
N MET A 254 -3.51 -0.74 -21.48
CA MET A 254 -3.52 0.70 -21.18
C MET A 254 -4.68 1.40 -21.88
N LYS A 255 -4.94 1.08 -23.15
CA LYS A 255 -6.05 1.61 -23.94
C LYS A 255 -7.38 1.41 -23.23
N VAL A 256 -7.66 0.17 -22.79
CA VAL A 256 -8.87 -0.16 -22.04
C VAL A 256 -8.88 0.55 -20.69
N LEU A 257 -7.75 0.54 -19.97
CA LEU A 257 -7.65 1.14 -18.64
C LEU A 257 -7.98 2.64 -18.63
N PHE A 258 -7.47 3.39 -19.60
CA PHE A 258 -7.63 4.86 -19.65
C PHE A 258 -8.62 5.32 -20.72
N GLY A 259 -9.38 4.41 -21.34
CA GLY A 259 -10.39 4.76 -22.35
C GLY A 259 -9.80 5.42 -23.61
N LEU A 260 -8.56 5.10 -23.98
CA LEU A 260 -7.89 5.73 -25.13
C LEU A 260 -8.51 5.28 -26.45
N LYS A 261 -8.52 6.17 -27.45
CA LYS A 261 -9.05 5.87 -28.78
C LYS A 261 -8.02 5.20 -29.70
N ALA A 262 -6.74 5.56 -29.55
CA ALA A 262 -5.62 5.05 -30.36
C ALA A 262 -5.40 3.54 -30.18
N ASP A 263 -5.02 2.84 -31.26
CA ASP A 263 -4.65 1.41 -31.23
C ASP A 263 -3.14 1.19 -31.04
N SER A 264 -2.34 2.20 -31.34
CA SER A 264 -0.88 2.21 -31.20
C SER A 264 -0.38 3.62 -30.85
N TYR A 265 0.87 3.71 -30.41
CA TYR A 265 1.41 4.97 -29.93
C TYR A 265 1.54 6.08 -30.98
N ASP A 266 1.75 5.72 -32.25
CA ASP A 266 1.85 6.64 -33.38
C ASP A 266 0.51 7.30 -33.75
N GLN A 267 -0.60 6.77 -33.22
CA GLN A 267 -1.95 7.31 -33.39
C GLN A 267 -2.39 8.18 -32.20
N LEU A 268 -1.54 8.34 -31.18
CA LEU A 268 -1.82 9.23 -30.06
C LEU A 268 -1.86 10.69 -30.55
N PRO A 269 -2.68 11.56 -29.92
CA PRO A 269 -2.67 12.98 -30.23
C PRO A 269 -1.29 13.57 -29.99
N CYS A 270 -0.82 14.40 -30.93
CA CYS A 270 0.49 15.02 -30.83
C CYS A 270 0.43 16.39 -30.14
N ILE A 271 1.44 16.69 -29.33
CA ILE A 271 1.70 18.03 -28.78
C ILE A 271 3.09 18.50 -29.16
N GLU A 272 3.25 19.80 -29.40
CA GLU A 272 4.57 20.37 -29.68
C GLU A 272 5.37 20.57 -28.39
N ILE A 273 6.64 20.19 -28.44
CA ILE A 273 7.63 20.42 -27.38
C ILE A 273 8.80 21.23 -27.91
N GLY A 274 9.39 22.01 -27.00
CA GLY A 274 10.56 22.82 -27.31
C GLY A 274 11.88 22.08 -27.17
N SER A 275 12.96 22.85 -27.23
CA SER A 275 14.31 22.42 -26.94
C SER A 275 14.99 23.51 -26.11
N SER A 276 15.65 23.13 -25.02
CA SER A 276 16.41 24.04 -24.17
C SER A 276 17.88 24.01 -24.52
N ALA A 277 18.55 25.16 -24.42
CA ALA A 277 20.00 25.23 -24.56
C ALA A 277 20.70 24.34 -23.51
N THR A 278 21.71 23.60 -23.95
CA THR A 278 22.50 22.69 -23.10
C THR A 278 23.99 23.06 -23.14
N PRO A 279 24.76 22.83 -22.07
CA PRO A 279 26.20 23.09 -22.07
C PRO A 279 26.96 22.12 -23.01
N GLU A 280 27.80 22.66 -23.89
CA GLU A 280 28.57 21.85 -24.84
C GLU A 280 29.53 20.90 -24.13
N GLU A 281 30.14 21.33 -23.02
CA GLU A 281 31.07 20.52 -22.21
C GLU A 281 30.41 19.22 -21.73
N ILE A 282 29.17 19.29 -21.24
CA ILE A 282 28.42 18.12 -20.77
C ILE A 282 28.05 17.21 -21.94
N ARG A 283 27.58 17.77 -23.06
CA ARG A 283 27.29 16.99 -24.28
C ARG A 283 28.53 16.26 -24.77
N ASN A 284 29.66 16.96 -24.84
CA ASN A 284 30.94 16.41 -25.27
C ASN A 284 31.40 15.26 -24.35
N SER A 285 31.25 15.39 -23.03
CA SER A 285 31.54 14.30 -22.09
C SER A 285 30.71 13.05 -22.41
N VAL A 286 29.40 13.19 -22.64
CA VAL A 286 28.53 12.05 -22.96
C VAL A 286 28.84 11.44 -24.32
N ILE A 287 29.20 12.26 -25.31
CA ILE A 287 29.68 11.77 -26.62
C ILE A 287 30.92 10.88 -26.43
N GLU A 288 31.90 11.30 -25.63
CA GLU A 288 33.10 10.49 -25.35
C GLU A 288 32.76 9.19 -24.63
N ASP A 289 31.77 9.20 -23.73
CA ASP A 289 31.28 7.98 -23.09
C ASP A 289 30.60 7.03 -24.09
N PHE A 290 29.78 7.55 -25.01
CA PHE A 290 29.17 6.76 -26.09
C PHE A 290 30.23 6.09 -26.97
N LEU A 291 31.26 6.83 -27.39
CA LEU A 291 32.35 6.29 -28.20
C LEU A 291 33.12 5.19 -27.46
N ARG A 292 33.37 5.41 -26.16
CA ARG A 292 34.05 4.44 -25.30
C ARG A 292 33.24 3.16 -25.12
N MET A 293 31.95 3.29 -24.81
CA MET A 293 31.03 2.15 -24.65
C MET A 293 30.84 1.40 -25.95
N HIS A 294 30.68 2.09 -27.08
CA HIS A 294 30.54 1.47 -28.41
C HIS A 294 31.78 0.65 -28.77
N LYS A 295 32.98 1.18 -28.54
CA LYS A 295 34.25 0.49 -28.80
C LYS A 295 34.47 -0.73 -27.90
N ALA A 296 33.96 -0.70 -26.67
CA ALA A 296 34.15 -1.76 -25.68
C ALA A 296 33.07 -2.85 -25.73
N SER A 297 31.93 -2.57 -26.35
CA SER A 297 30.77 -3.47 -26.40
C SER A 297 30.73 -4.31 -27.68
N PRO A 298 30.10 -5.50 -27.65
CA PRO A 298 29.70 -6.19 -28.86
C PRO A 298 28.74 -5.34 -29.73
N PRO A 299 28.57 -5.67 -31.01
CA PRO A 299 27.63 -4.97 -31.89
C PRO A 299 26.23 -4.81 -31.26
N ILE A 300 25.75 -3.56 -31.19
CA ILE A 300 24.52 -3.22 -30.45
C ILE A 300 23.24 -3.69 -31.16
N THR A 301 23.32 -3.99 -32.45
CA THR A 301 22.20 -4.51 -33.25
C THR A 301 21.52 -5.73 -32.62
N SER A 302 22.29 -6.61 -31.97
CA SER A 302 21.79 -7.79 -31.26
C SER A 302 21.88 -7.68 -29.73
N ALA A 303 22.24 -6.50 -29.20
CA ALA A 303 22.41 -6.30 -27.77
C ALA A 303 21.10 -6.45 -27.00
N ASN A 304 21.23 -7.02 -25.79
CA ASN A 304 20.13 -7.13 -24.85
C ASN A 304 19.79 -5.75 -24.26
N GLU A 305 18.70 -5.72 -23.49
CA GLU A 305 18.22 -4.49 -22.84
C GLU A 305 19.26 -3.91 -21.89
N ALA A 306 19.97 -4.74 -21.12
CA ALA A 306 20.97 -4.28 -20.15
C ALA A 306 22.10 -3.46 -20.79
N THR A 307 22.63 -3.89 -21.93
CA THR A 307 23.65 -3.12 -22.67
C THR A 307 23.07 -1.81 -23.22
N ARG A 308 21.82 -1.81 -23.69
CA ARG A 308 21.14 -0.59 -24.16
C ARG A 308 20.93 0.41 -23.01
N CYS A 309 20.63 -0.09 -21.82
CA CYS A 309 20.45 0.73 -20.61
C CYS A 309 21.69 1.54 -20.23
N GLU A 310 22.91 1.11 -20.59
CA GLU A 310 24.13 1.88 -20.35
C GLU A 310 24.15 3.18 -21.16
N PHE A 311 23.80 3.09 -22.46
CA PHE A 311 23.68 4.26 -23.33
C PHE A 311 22.53 5.19 -22.90
N ILE A 312 21.38 4.61 -22.54
CA ILE A 312 20.24 5.38 -22.03
C ILE A 312 20.64 6.13 -20.76
N SER A 313 21.30 5.45 -19.82
CA SER A 313 21.78 6.05 -18.57
C SER A 313 22.69 7.24 -18.83
N ALA A 314 23.64 7.12 -19.77
CA ALA A 314 24.56 8.21 -20.09
C ALA A 314 23.84 9.49 -20.54
N ILE A 315 22.77 9.38 -21.34
CA ILE A 315 21.92 10.53 -21.70
C ILE A 315 21.19 11.08 -20.47
N ILE A 316 20.49 10.23 -19.71
CA ILE A 316 19.64 10.66 -18.59
C ILE A 316 20.47 11.33 -17.49
N TYR A 317 21.61 10.75 -17.10
CA TYR A 317 22.53 11.36 -16.13
C TYR A 317 23.20 12.61 -16.70
N GLY A 318 23.57 12.61 -17.98
CA GLY A 318 24.13 13.78 -18.65
C GLY A 318 23.19 14.98 -18.57
N VAL A 319 21.91 14.80 -18.94
CA VAL A 319 20.92 15.89 -18.88
C VAL A 319 20.61 16.30 -17.44
N ALA A 320 20.47 15.35 -16.51
CA ALA A 320 20.21 15.67 -15.10
C ALA A 320 21.37 16.47 -14.47
N SER A 321 22.62 16.20 -14.86
CA SER A 321 23.80 16.90 -14.34
C SER A 321 23.80 18.41 -14.63
N ILE A 322 23.08 18.86 -15.67
CA ILE A 322 22.92 20.28 -16.04
C ILE A 322 22.24 21.08 -14.90
N PHE A 323 21.49 20.41 -14.03
CA PHE A 323 20.75 21.03 -12.92
C PHE A 323 21.53 21.08 -11.61
N ASP A 324 22.84 20.81 -11.62
CA ASP A 324 23.77 20.97 -10.49
C ASP A 324 23.23 20.37 -9.18
N GLY A 325 22.80 19.10 -9.24
CA GLY A 325 22.28 18.35 -8.09
C GLY A 325 20.84 18.65 -7.68
N THR A 326 20.18 19.64 -8.32
CA THR A 326 18.75 19.94 -8.09
C THR A 326 17.85 18.84 -8.64
N VAL A 327 18.17 18.32 -9.82
CA VAL A 327 17.52 17.15 -10.43
C VAL A 327 18.35 15.92 -10.12
N LYS A 328 17.70 14.85 -9.66
CA LYS A 328 18.33 13.59 -9.28
C LYS A 328 17.67 12.42 -9.99
N VAL A 329 18.50 11.47 -10.41
CA VAL A 329 18.09 10.24 -11.08
C VAL A 329 18.10 9.09 -10.07
N TYR A 330 17.01 8.34 -10.00
CA TYR A 330 16.84 7.20 -9.11
C TYR A 330 16.56 5.96 -9.96
N PRO A 331 17.56 5.10 -10.20
CA PRO A 331 17.36 3.88 -10.97
C PRO A 331 16.57 2.85 -10.17
N GLN A 332 15.73 2.05 -10.85
CA GLN A 332 14.96 0.95 -10.26
C GLN A 332 14.16 1.37 -9.02
N TYR A 333 13.52 2.55 -9.09
CA TYR A 333 12.79 3.13 -7.96
C TYR A 333 11.38 2.54 -7.87
N GLU A 334 11.03 2.01 -6.70
CA GLU A 334 9.75 1.33 -6.45
C GLU A 334 8.62 2.36 -6.25
N VAL A 335 7.63 2.34 -7.14
CA VAL A 335 6.42 3.18 -7.06
C VAL A 335 5.18 2.30 -7.09
N SER A 336 4.12 2.75 -6.43
CA SER A 336 2.81 2.12 -6.43
C SER A 336 1.72 3.19 -6.52
N GLY A 337 0.76 2.96 -7.41
CA GLY A 337 -0.47 3.73 -7.54
C GLY A 337 -1.69 2.83 -7.48
N SER A 338 -2.85 3.36 -7.86
CA SER A 338 -4.11 2.62 -7.85
C SER A 338 -4.10 1.43 -8.81
N HIS A 339 -3.49 1.60 -9.99
CA HIS A 339 -3.52 0.62 -11.07
C HIS A 339 -2.32 -0.33 -11.07
N GLY A 340 -1.12 0.17 -10.77
CA GLY A 340 0.10 -0.61 -10.92
C GLY A 340 1.13 -0.37 -9.83
N LYS A 341 2.08 -1.30 -9.73
CA LYS A 341 3.23 -1.22 -8.82
C LYS A 341 4.51 -1.76 -9.46
N GLY A 342 5.64 -1.39 -8.90
CA GLY A 342 6.93 -2.02 -9.19
C GLY A 342 8.06 -1.01 -9.41
N PRO A 343 9.25 -1.50 -9.76
CA PRO A 343 10.38 -0.64 -10.09
C PRO A 343 10.14 0.07 -11.42
N ILE A 344 10.53 1.34 -11.46
CA ILE A 344 10.64 2.15 -12.67
C ILE A 344 12.12 2.27 -13.01
N ASP A 345 12.49 2.08 -14.27
CA ASP A 345 13.91 2.00 -14.67
C ASP A 345 14.71 3.22 -14.24
N TRP A 346 14.19 4.43 -14.51
CA TRP A 346 14.68 5.66 -13.89
C TRP A 346 13.54 6.60 -13.52
N VAL A 347 13.51 6.98 -12.24
CA VAL A 347 12.68 8.08 -11.75
C VAL A 347 13.53 9.34 -11.65
N ILE A 348 13.06 10.43 -12.24
CA ILE A 348 13.72 11.72 -12.18
C ILE A 348 12.97 12.57 -11.15
N LYS A 349 13.68 13.07 -10.14
CA LYS A 349 13.10 13.87 -9.07
C LYS A 349 13.72 15.25 -8.95
N MET A 350 12.91 16.18 -8.45
CA MET A 350 13.34 17.48 -7.91
C MET A 350 12.84 17.59 -6.47
N GLY A 351 13.77 17.51 -5.51
CA GLY A 351 13.41 17.24 -4.12
C GLY A 351 12.71 15.88 -3.98
N ASP A 352 11.54 15.86 -3.33
CA ASP A 352 10.73 14.64 -3.16
C ASP A 352 9.69 14.40 -4.26
N VAL A 353 9.60 15.33 -5.23
CA VAL A 353 8.64 15.29 -6.33
C VAL A 353 9.23 14.54 -7.52
N ILE A 354 8.51 13.55 -8.03
CA ILE A 354 8.81 12.88 -9.29
C ILE A 354 8.41 13.81 -10.43
N ILE A 355 9.34 14.20 -11.29
CA ILE A 355 9.07 15.11 -12.42
C ILE A 355 9.01 14.39 -13.76
N SER A 356 9.63 13.21 -13.87
CA SER A 356 9.59 12.38 -15.06
C SER A 356 9.93 10.92 -14.74
N VAL A 357 9.44 10.02 -15.57
CA VAL A 357 9.77 8.59 -15.54
C VAL A 357 10.39 8.19 -16.87
N THR A 358 11.41 7.34 -16.85
CA THR A 358 12.04 6.78 -18.04
C THR A 358 11.98 5.27 -18.01
N GLU A 359 11.59 4.67 -19.13
CA GLU A 359 11.43 3.23 -19.34
C GLU A 359 12.34 2.78 -20.50
N ALA A 360 13.18 1.78 -20.24
CA ALA A 360 13.96 1.12 -21.27
C ALA A 360 13.17 -0.02 -21.90
N LYS A 361 13.41 -0.24 -23.19
CA LYS A 361 12.94 -1.40 -23.92
C LYS A 361 14.02 -1.91 -24.83
N ARG A 362 14.02 -3.21 -25.11
CA ARG A 362 14.84 -3.73 -26.22
C ARG A 362 14.37 -3.22 -27.59
N GLU A 363 13.05 -3.28 -27.84
CA GLU A 363 12.45 -2.99 -29.16
C GLU A 363 10.97 -2.57 -29.09
N ASP A 364 10.17 -3.10 -28.15
CA ASP A 364 8.74 -2.81 -28.09
C ASP A 364 8.41 -1.48 -27.40
N ILE A 365 8.46 -0.39 -28.18
CA ILE A 365 8.07 0.96 -27.75
C ILE A 365 6.60 1.04 -27.32
N ASN A 366 5.67 0.28 -27.95
CA ASN A 366 4.25 0.30 -27.57
C ASN A 366 4.08 -0.20 -26.12
N GLN A 367 4.77 -1.29 -25.78
CA GLN A 367 4.78 -1.77 -24.41
C GLN A 367 5.44 -0.75 -23.46
N GLY A 368 6.57 -0.16 -23.85
CA GLY A 368 7.22 0.87 -23.01
C GLY A 368 6.34 2.09 -22.75
N ILE A 369 5.55 2.54 -23.72
CA ILE A 369 4.59 3.64 -23.54
C ILE A 369 3.44 3.20 -22.62
N ALA A 370 2.96 1.97 -22.75
CA ALA A 370 1.94 1.45 -21.85
C ALA A 370 2.41 1.41 -20.39
N GLN A 371 3.61 0.89 -20.16
CA GLN A 371 4.20 0.79 -18.82
C GLN A 371 4.48 2.17 -18.24
N SER A 372 5.19 3.03 -18.99
CA SER A 372 5.54 4.39 -18.55
C SER A 372 4.33 5.29 -18.31
N THR A 373 3.22 5.08 -19.02
CA THR A 373 1.98 5.81 -18.77
C THR A 373 1.39 5.47 -17.41
N VAL A 374 1.27 4.18 -17.09
CA VAL A 374 0.74 3.74 -15.78
C VAL A 374 1.69 4.13 -14.64
N GLN A 375 3.00 4.06 -14.88
CA GLN A 375 4.04 4.52 -13.95
C GLN A 375 3.94 6.03 -13.68
N ALA A 376 3.73 6.85 -14.71
CA ALA A 376 3.55 8.29 -14.58
C ALA A 376 2.25 8.64 -13.84
N HIS A 377 1.16 7.94 -14.16
CA HIS A 377 -0.10 8.07 -13.43
C HIS A 377 0.08 7.76 -11.92
N ALA A 378 0.73 6.65 -11.59
CA ALA A 378 1.06 6.29 -10.21
C ALA A 378 1.97 7.34 -9.55
N SER A 379 2.94 7.88 -10.29
CA SER A 379 3.86 8.92 -9.80
C SER A 379 3.14 10.25 -9.54
N LEU A 380 2.16 10.63 -10.37
CA LEU A 380 1.29 11.78 -10.15
C LEU A 380 0.46 11.63 -8.87
N GLN A 381 -0.12 10.44 -8.64
CA GLN A 381 -0.82 10.13 -7.38
C GLN A 381 0.12 10.21 -6.17
N CYS A 382 1.33 9.66 -6.29
CA CYS A 382 2.34 9.72 -5.24
C CYS A 382 2.72 11.17 -4.90
N ASN A 383 2.93 12.01 -5.92
CA ASN A 383 3.25 13.42 -5.76
C ASN A 383 2.14 14.20 -5.06
N ARG A 384 0.86 13.95 -5.40
CA ARG A 384 -0.29 14.60 -4.76
C ARG A 384 -0.32 14.34 -3.25
N LYS A 385 -0.02 13.11 -2.82
CA LYS A 385 -0.01 12.71 -1.39
C LYS A 385 1.10 13.35 -0.57
N LYS A 386 2.24 13.65 -1.19
CA LYS A 386 3.40 14.26 -0.51
C LYS A 386 3.23 15.75 -0.27
N ARG A 387 2.13 16.36 -0.71
CA ARG A 387 1.88 17.79 -0.62
C ARG A 387 0.83 18.11 0.44
N THR A 388 0.96 19.28 1.05
CA THR A 388 -0.06 19.83 1.95
C THR A 388 -1.36 20.15 1.20
N TYR A 389 -2.50 20.11 1.88
CA TYR A 389 -3.84 20.31 1.31
C TYR A 389 -3.91 21.56 0.39
N ASP A 390 -3.30 22.67 0.81
CA ASP A 390 -3.30 23.93 0.07
C ASP A 390 -2.44 23.95 -1.22
N ASP A 391 -1.60 22.92 -1.45
CA ASP A 391 -0.72 22.79 -2.64
C ASP A 391 -1.23 21.77 -3.67
N ALA A 392 -2.24 20.97 -3.33
CA ALA A 392 -2.68 19.84 -4.15
C ALA A 392 -3.39 20.29 -5.44
N ASP A 393 -4.12 21.41 -5.39
CA ASP A 393 -4.93 21.94 -6.51
C ASP A 393 -4.13 22.81 -7.49
N LEU A 394 -2.90 23.19 -7.15
CA LEU A 394 -2.11 24.18 -7.89
C LEU A 394 -1.15 23.59 -8.93
N TYR A 395 -1.15 22.26 -9.09
CA TYR A 395 -0.22 21.59 -9.99
C TYR A 395 -0.94 21.04 -11.21
N GLU A 396 -0.42 21.38 -12.39
CA GLU A 396 -0.78 20.70 -13.61
C GLU A 396 -0.60 19.20 -13.40
N GLY A 397 -1.70 18.44 -13.49
CA GLY A 397 -1.73 17.00 -13.28
C GLY A 397 -1.03 16.22 -14.40
N ALA A 398 0.09 16.73 -14.91
CA ALA A 398 0.79 16.20 -16.06
C ALA A 398 2.24 15.81 -15.75
N MET A 399 2.67 14.69 -16.32
CA MET A 399 4.02 14.16 -16.22
C MET A 399 4.49 13.73 -17.60
N TYR A 400 5.76 14.00 -17.89
CA TYR A 400 6.39 13.51 -19.12
C TYR A 400 7.08 12.17 -18.87
N CYS A 401 6.92 11.26 -19.82
CA CYS A 401 7.57 9.97 -19.84
C CYS A 401 8.57 9.91 -20.99
N ILE A 402 9.68 9.20 -20.78
CA ILE A 402 10.67 8.91 -21.82
C ILE A 402 10.72 7.40 -22.00
N VAL A 403 10.56 6.92 -23.23
CA VAL A 403 10.70 5.51 -23.57
C VAL A 403 11.82 5.39 -24.58
N SER A 404 12.78 4.49 -24.34
CA SER A 404 13.92 4.35 -25.24
C SER A 404 14.39 2.92 -25.44
N THR A 405 14.88 2.65 -26.66
CA THR A 405 15.66 1.45 -27.00
C THR A 405 17.16 1.67 -27.00
N GLY A 406 17.62 2.85 -26.56
CA GLY A 406 18.96 3.39 -26.75
C GLY A 406 19.16 3.98 -28.15
N VAL A 407 18.54 3.39 -29.19
CA VAL A 407 18.51 3.93 -30.55
C VAL A 407 17.34 4.91 -30.67
N ASP A 408 16.11 4.42 -30.48
CA ASP A 408 14.90 5.21 -30.59
C ASP A 408 14.56 5.83 -29.23
N TRP A 409 14.00 7.04 -29.28
CA TRP A 409 13.61 7.80 -28.10
C TRP A 409 12.24 8.41 -28.37
N VAL A 410 11.28 8.12 -27.50
CA VAL A 410 9.92 8.64 -27.59
C VAL A 410 9.60 9.35 -26.29
N ILE A 411 9.06 10.55 -26.39
CA ILE A 411 8.60 11.34 -25.25
C ILE A 411 7.09 11.40 -25.32
N THR A 412 6.41 11.08 -24.21
CA THR A 412 4.96 11.24 -24.08
C THR A 412 4.64 12.16 -22.91
N LYS A 413 3.49 12.81 -22.96
CA LYS A 413 2.91 13.57 -21.84
C LYS A 413 1.66 12.84 -21.39
N VAL A 414 1.61 12.49 -20.10
CA VAL A 414 0.44 11.92 -19.44
C VAL A 414 -0.19 13.03 -18.63
N GLN A 415 -1.48 13.27 -18.82
CA GLN A 415 -2.23 14.30 -18.13
C GLN A 415 -3.45 13.67 -17.45
N SER A 416 -3.52 13.80 -16.13
CA SER A 416 -4.70 13.47 -15.32
C SER A 416 -5.50 14.75 -15.10
N GLY A 417 -6.79 14.73 -15.42
CA GLY A 417 -7.66 15.88 -15.14
C GLY A 417 -7.59 16.33 -13.67
N ILE A 418 -7.74 17.64 -13.45
CA ILE A 418 -7.96 18.21 -12.12
C ILE A 418 -9.43 17.96 -11.80
N GLY A 419 -9.73 17.36 -10.64
CA GLY A 419 -11.11 17.10 -10.25
C GLY A 419 -11.76 18.42 -9.88
N ASP A 420 -12.83 18.78 -10.58
CA ASP A 420 -13.83 19.68 -10.01
C ASP A 420 -14.30 18.97 -8.74
N GLY A 421 -14.13 19.57 -7.55
CA GLY A 421 -14.29 18.94 -6.23
C GLY A 421 -15.66 18.32 -5.88
N ASN A 422 -16.52 18.04 -6.87
CA ASN A 422 -17.71 17.23 -6.75
C ASN A 422 -17.39 15.75 -7.05
N ASN A 423 -17.07 15.01 -5.97
CA ASN A 423 -16.98 13.56 -5.97
C ASN A 423 -18.28 12.91 -6.44
N ASN A 424 -18.36 12.60 -7.74
CA ASN A 424 -19.32 11.68 -8.34
C ASN A 424 -18.57 10.60 -9.12
N GLY A 425 -17.75 9.78 -8.44
CA GLY A 425 -17.36 8.42 -8.87
C GLY A 425 -16.63 8.19 -10.19
N ASP A 426 -16.54 9.16 -11.11
CA ASP A 426 -15.78 9.06 -12.35
C ASP A 426 -14.37 9.63 -12.11
N GLU A 427 -13.39 8.74 -12.08
CA GLU A 427 -11.98 9.15 -12.14
C GLU A 427 -11.77 10.02 -13.40
N ASN A 428 -11.16 11.20 -13.22
CA ASN A 428 -10.91 12.10 -14.34
C ASN A 428 -10.17 11.38 -15.48
N PRO A 429 -10.55 11.63 -16.74
CA PRO A 429 -9.93 10.94 -17.87
C PRO A 429 -8.43 11.22 -17.90
N VAL A 430 -7.66 10.15 -18.06
CA VAL A 430 -6.22 10.21 -18.29
C VAL A 430 -5.99 10.36 -19.79
N GLU A 431 -5.37 11.47 -20.18
CA GLU A 431 -4.99 11.73 -21.56
C GLU A 431 -3.50 11.46 -21.76
N VAL A 432 -3.16 10.92 -22.94
CA VAL A 432 -1.77 10.59 -23.30
C VAL A 432 -1.47 11.22 -24.65
N PHE A 433 -0.41 12.02 -24.69
CA PHE A 433 0.02 12.73 -25.88
C PHE A 433 1.41 12.28 -26.31
N LEU A 434 1.62 12.14 -27.61
CA LEU A 434 2.94 11.96 -28.21
C LEU A 434 3.59 13.34 -28.38
N CYS A 435 4.84 13.50 -27.92
CA CYS A 435 5.55 14.77 -28.05
C CYS A 435 6.24 14.89 -29.41
N SER A 436 6.09 16.04 -30.05
CA SER A 436 6.63 16.37 -31.37
C SER A 436 7.57 17.59 -31.28
N PRO A 437 8.70 17.62 -32.00
CA PRO A 437 9.18 16.58 -32.91
C PRO A 437 9.71 15.35 -32.15
N THR A 438 9.54 14.16 -32.72
CA THR A 438 10.16 12.95 -32.17
C THR A 438 11.69 13.11 -32.18
N PRO A 439 12.38 12.77 -31.08
CA PRO A 439 13.84 12.81 -31.05
C PRO A 439 14.48 12.00 -32.18
N THR A 440 15.62 12.48 -32.69
CA THR A 440 16.36 11.78 -33.74
C THR A 440 16.97 10.49 -33.18
N PRO A 441 16.84 9.34 -33.88
CA PRO A 441 17.45 8.10 -33.43
C PRO A 441 18.97 8.23 -33.27
N LEU A 442 19.53 7.64 -32.22
CA LEU A 442 20.96 7.62 -31.98
C LEU A 442 21.62 6.48 -32.76
N PRO A 443 22.73 6.74 -33.50
CA PRO A 443 23.37 5.77 -34.38
C PRO A 443 24.21 4.70 -33.65
N ILE A 444 23.84 4.31 -32.43
CA ILE A 444 24.61 3.35 -31.63
C ILE A 444 24.63 1.94 -32.25
N ASN A 445 23.72 1.64 -33.17
CA ASN A 445 23.69 0.38 -33.93
C ASN A 445 24.64 0.36 -35.13
N TYR A 446 25.35 1.46 -35.43
CA TYR A 446 26.28 1.49 -36.56
C TYR A 446 27.48 0.57 -36.31
N PRO A 447 28.05 -0.04 -37.36
CA PRO A 447 29.27 -0.87 -37.23
C PRO A 447 30.46 -0.09 -36.67
N SER A 448 30.55 1.20 -36.96
CA SER A 448 31.54 2.14 -36.46
C SER A 448 30.86 3.46 -36.11
N LEU A 449 31.25 4.05 -34.99
CA LEU A 449 30.66 5.28 -34.48
C LEU A 449 31.74 6.36 -34.37
N SER A 450 31.49 7.53 -34.95
CA SER A 450 32.37 8.70 -34.86
C SER A 450 31.71 9.83 -34.04
N ARG A 451 32.52 10.83 -33.68
CA ARG A 451 32.03 12.01 -32.97
C ARG A 451 30.99 12.78 -33.77
N ASP A 452 31.23 12.96 -35.06
CA ASP A 452 30.35 13.73 -35.95
C ASP A 452 28.96 13.07 -36.09
N ASP A 453 28.90 11.73 -36.02
CA ASP A 453 27.64 10.99 -36.02
C ASP A 453 26.77 11.30 -34.79
N LEU A 454 27.39 11.71 -33.67
CA LEU A 454 26.73 11.89 -32.38
C LEU A 454 26.39 13.34 -32.05
N VAL A 455 27.19 14.32 -32.50
CA VAL A 455 27.04 15.74 -32.10
C VAL A 455 25.62 16.25 -32.32
N GLY A 456 25.09 16.12 -33.54
CA GLY A 456 23.76 16.62 -33.89
C GLY A 456 22.61 15.87 -33.18
N PRO A 457 22.57 14.52 -33.23
CA PRO A 457 21.54 13.75 -32.54
C PRO A 457 21.52 13.96 -31.02
N ILE A 458 22.69 13.96 -30.37
CA ILE A 458 22.80 14.17 -28.92
C ILE A 458 22.40 15.60 -28.55
N GLU A 459 22.80 16.62 -29.30
CA GLU A 459 22.39 18.01 -29.04
C GLU A 459 20.88 18.18 -29.05
N LYS A 460 20.20 17.62 -30.07
CA LYS A 460 18.74 17.68 -30.17
C LYS A 460 18.07 16.94 -29.02
N LEU A 461 18.47 15.70 -28.76
CA LEU A 461 17.89 14.88 -27.69
C LEU A 461 18.10 15.52 -26.31
N PHE A 462 19.31 16.01 -26.02
CA PHE A 462 19.62 16.72 -24.78
C PHE A 462 18.72 17.94 -24.59
N GLY A 463 18.56 18.74 -25.64
CA GLY A 463 17.73 19.94 -25.57
C GLY A 463 16.26 19.62 -25.28
N GLN A 464 15.72 18.56 -25.88
CA GLN A 464 14.33 18.11 -25.65
C GLN A 464 14.13 17.57 -24.22
N ILE A 465 15.02 16.70 -23.73
CA ILE A 465 14.90 16.15 -22.37
C ILE A 465 15.09 17.27 -21.33
N LYS A 466 16.06 18.17 -21.55
CA LYS A 466 16.24 19.32 -20.67
C LYS A 466 14.98 20.19 -20.64
N TRP A 467 14.38 20.46 -21.81
CA TRP A 467 13.14 21.21 -21.91
C TRP A 467 12.01 20.55 -21.09
N VAL A 468 11.87 19.22 -21.18
CA VAL A 468 10.90 18.46 -20.36
C VAL A 468 11.12 18.69 -18.87
N PHE A 469 12.38 18.64 -18.39
CA PHE A 469 12.69 18.91 -16.99
C PHE A 469 12.46 20.38 -16.59
N ASP A 470 12.74 21.32 -17.49
CA ASP A 470 12.47 22.75 -17.28
C ASP A 470 10.96 23.02 -17.16
N GLN A 471 10.12 22.40 -17.99
CA GLN A 471 8.66 22.57 -17.91
C GLN A 471 8.13 22.15 -16.55
N GLN A 472 8.54 20.98 -16.06
CA GLN A 472 8.13 20.47 -14.75
C GLN A 472 8.62 21.36 -13.61
N LYS A 473 9.82 21.96 -13.75
CA LYS A 473 10.33 22.93 -12.78
C LYS A 473 9.47 24.20 -12.75
N SER A 474 9.10 24.74 -13.90
CA SER A 474 8.25 25.94 -13.98
C SER A 474 6.89 25.70 -13.32
N SER A 475 6.24 24.57 -13.59
CA SER A 475 4.99 24.19 -12.93
C SER A 475 5.13 24.07 -11.40
N LEU A 476 6.32 23.71 -10.86
CA LEU A 476 6.60 23.69 -9.40
C LEU A 476 6.77 25.08 -8.79
N VAL A 477 7.26 26.05 -9.57
CA VAL A 477 7.51 27.42 -9.10
C VAL A 477 6.23 28.26 -9.19
N ASP A 478 5.48 28.15 -10.28
CA ASP A 478 4.25 28.91 -10.47
C ASP A 478 3.14 28.45 -9.51
N GLY A 479 3.04 27.15 -9.22
CA GLY A 479 2.16 26.63 -8.17
C GLY A 479 2.47 27.19 -6.77
N LYS A 480 3.71 27.63 -6.50
CA LYS A 480 4.06 28.30 -5.23
C LYS A 480 3.74 29.80 -5.21
N ARG A 481 3.72 30.49 -6.36
CA ARG A 481 3.47 31.94 -6.45
C ARG A 481 2.00 32.30 -6.22
N VAL A 482 1.08 31.44 -6.63
CA VAL A 482 -0.38 31.62 -6.38
C VAL A 482 -0.72 31.70 -4.88
N LYS A 483 0.17 31.22 -3.98
CA LYS A 483 -0.01 31.31 -2.52
C LYS A 483 0.28 32.69 -1.90
N THR A 484 0.79 33.65 -2.66
CA THR A 484 1.33 34.92 -2.12
C THR A 484 0.59 36.18 -2.56
N GLU A 485 -0.55 36.06 -3.25
CA GLU A 485 -1.40 37.20 -3.66
C GLU A 485 -2.75 37.21 -2.94
#